data_AF-A0A2D0RRV3-F1
#
_entry.id   AF-A0A2D0RRV3-F1
#
_cell.length_a   1.000
_cell.length_b   1.000
_cell.length_c   1.000
_cell.angle_alpha   90.00
_cell.angle_beta   90.00
_cell.angle_gamma   90.00
#
_symmetry.space_group_name_H-M   'P 1'
#
loop_
_entity.id
_entity.type
_entity.pdbx_description
1 polymer ?
#
loop_
_entity_poly.entity_id
_entity_poly.type
_entity_poly.pdbx_seq_one_letter_code
_entity_poly.pdbx_strand_id
1 'polypeptide(L)'
;MFKASDRDRECGREGRDRDGEKENAGAQLLPESSDRILKTGINTLQKTLVLKTQVQLDDVNRQLLQKRLEFKDRMQALEQRRAALLEKQEETKERATKFEKFVEENEVKRRRALKKYQLEKKENELREEEKSKLYEELEQLQLRHQQLKERVDKYKIYEEYMMKILDLLPEAYLEYGSDSLVMPIIRRHETLSITQQDLLQRLTSLAEELDQGRCNLDSLKLEHSTSRLMSNKELSELRTQWDQIREKNKQLEMTLYIQHDQSVDQIEEIGCLLLAVKNLAQQCHLQHYGPLQKMDSLTMMDMIKEFILETVDTERRALQITDSSSEPMKRSRHRGSKGPALTVNSSSKVNLKSSSKTSESELLSSSKMM
;
A
#
# COMPACT_ATOMS: atom_id res chain seq x y z
N MET A 1 14.97 33.95 24.80
CA MET A 1 14.26 34.21 26.06
C MET A 1 13.82 32.90 26.66
N PHE A 2 14.57 32.42 27.65
CA PHE A 2 14.18 31.29 28.50
C PHE A 2 13.18 31.79 29.54
N LYS A 3 12.06 31.08 29.72
CA LYS A 3 11.31 31.10 30.97
C LYS A 3 11.00 29.67 31.39
N ALA A 4 11.52 29.34 32.56
CA ALA A 4 11.28 28.15 33.34
C ALA A 4 9.99 28.28 34.17
N SER A 5 9.37 27.14 34.49
CA SER A 5 8.64 26.80 35.73
C SER A 5 8.23 25.32 35.59
N ASP A 6 8.78 24.40 36.41
CA ASP A 6 8.26 23.98 37.74
C ASP A 6 6.85 23.35 37.61
N ARG A 7 6.46 22.18 38.12
CA ARG A 7 6.93 21.04 38.94
C ARG A 7 6.02 19.85 38.49
N ASP A 8 6.40 18.58 38.60
CA ASP A 8 6.13 17.78 39.79
C ASP A 8 6.86 16.43 39.73
N ARG A 9 7.42 16.07 40.89
CA ARG A 9 7.97 14.77 41.26
C ARG A 9 6.82 13.86 41.66
N GLU A 10 6.95 12.57 41.37
CA GLU A 10 6.76 11.56 42.42
C GLU A 10 7.52 10.27 42.09
N CYS A 11 8.51 9.99 42.94
CA CYS A 11 9.33 8.79 42.97
C CYS A 11 8.58 7.64 43.65
N GLY A 12 8.99 6.43 43.26
CA GLY A 12 8.55 5.18 43.85
C GLY A 12 8.77 5.07 45.36
N ARG A 13 8.01 4.14 45.95
CA ARG A 13 8.24 3.63 47.30
C ARG A 13 8.37 2.11 47.22
N GLU A 14 9.60 1.65 47.31
CA GLU A 14 9.93 0.38 47.95
C GLU A 14 9.90 0.62 49.46
N GLY A 15 9.21 -0.24 50.21
CA GLY A 15 9.20 -0.27 51.66
C GLY A 15 9.31 -1.71 52.12
N ARG A 16 10.43 -2.03 52.77
CA ARG A 16 10.76 -3.30 53.43
C ARG A 16 10.89 -2.97 54.92
N ASP A 17 10.13 -3.64 55.79
CA ASP A 17 10.35 -3.80 57.25
C ASP A 17 9.57 -5.07 57.67
N ARG A 18 10.23 -6.17 58.03
CA ARG A 18 10.73 -6.62 59.36
C ARG A 18 9.65 -6.98 60.40
N ASP A 19 9.62 -8.29 60.66
CA ASP A 19 9.52 -9.02 61.93
C ASP A 19 8.45 -8.66 62.98
N GLY A 20 7.59 -9.64 63.25
CA GLY A 20 6.74 -9.72 64.45
C GLY A 20 6.34 -11.18 64.70
N GLU A 21 6.97 -11.79 65.71
CA GLU A 21 6.58 -13.08 66.29
C GLU A 21 5.26 -12.98 67.08
N LYS A 22 4.39 -13.99 66.99
CA LYS A 22 3.94 -14.87 68.10
C LYS A 22 2.62 -15.62 67.80
N GLU A 23 2.66 -16.92 68.10
CA GLU A 23 1.65 -17.81 68.74
C GLU A 23 0.21 -17.87 68.19
N ASN A 24 -0.57 -18.95 68.22
CA ASN A 24 -0.49 -20.39 68.51
C ASN A 24 -1.94 -20.92 68.26
N ALA A 25 -2.12 -22.25 68.15
CA ALA A 25 -3.34 -23.05 67.92
C ALA A 25 -3.50 -23.54 66.47
N GLY A 26 -3.58 -24.84 66.16
CA GLY A 26 -3.80 -26.03 66.97
C GLY A 26 -4.68 -26.98 66.16
N ALA A 27 -4.11 -28.00 65.53
CA ALA A 27 -4.85 -29.10 64.92
C ALA A 27 -4.05 -30.39 65.05
N GLN A 28 -4.45 -31.19 66.03
CA GLN A 28 -4.01 -32.56 66.30
C GLN A 28 -5.03 -33.49 65.63
N LEU A 29 -4.60 -34.58 64.97
CA LEU A 29 -5.40 -35.80 64.85
C LEU A 29 -4.64 -36.99 64.23
N LEU A 30 -4.91 -38.14 64.85
CA LEU A 30 -4.70 -39.56 64.52
C LEU A 30 -3.66 -40.29 65.37
N PRO A 31 -3.82 -41.61 65.64
CA PRO A 31 -4.94 -42.52 65.35
C PRO A 31 -5.37 -43.36 66.58
N GLU A 32 -6.17 -44.39 66.34
CA GLU A 32 -6.43 -45.57 67.17
C GLU A 32 -7.79 -45.64 67.89
N SER A 33 -8.62 -46.58 67.42
CA SER A 33 -8.85 -47.82 68.17
C SER A 33 -9.52 -48.85 67.26
N SER A 34 -8.74 -49.81 66.78
CA SER A 34 -9.18 -50.95 65.99
C SER A 34 -9.50 -52.11 66.92
N ASP A 35 -10.69 -52.15 67.54
CA ASP A 35 -11.01 -53.27 68.44
C ASP A 35 -12.48 -53.74 68.47
N ARG A 36 -13.31 -53.43 67.47
CA ARG A 36 -14.70 -53.96 67.44
C ARG A 36 -15.24 -54.46 66.10
N ILE A 37 -14.41 -54.84 65.13
CA ILE A 37 -14.91 -55.26 63.80
C ILE A 37 -14.25 -56.56 63.33
N LEU A 38 -14.49 -57.68 64.03
CA LEU A 38 -13.98 -59.02 63.63
C LEU A 38 -15.04 -60.13 63.55
N LYS A 39 -16.34 -59.83 63.39
CA LYS A 39 -17.38 -60.90 63.34
C LYS A 39 -18.27 -60.97 62.09
N THR A 40 -17.90 -60.33 60.99
CA THR A 40 -18.68 -60.41 59.72
C THR A 40 -17.81 -60.69 58.48
N GLY A 41 -16.69 -61.41 58.65
CA GLY A 41 -15.48 -61.36 57.80
C GLY A 41 -15.47 -61.90 56.36
N ILE A 42 -16.56 -62.27 55.67
CA ILE A 42 -16.46 -62.70 54.25
C ILE A 42 -17.25 -61.78 53.31
N ASN A 43 -18.54 -61.55 53.57
CA ASN A 43 -19.33 -60.55 52.83
C ASN A 43 -18.91 -59.10 53.16
N THR A 44 -18.33 -58.89 54.34
CA THR A 44 -17.89 -57.56 54.81
C THR A 44 -16.53 -57.19 54.25
N LEU A 45 -15.66 -58.16 53.94
CA LEU A 45 -14.35 -57.89 53.30
C LEU A 45 -14.51 -57.48 51.83
N GLN A 46 -15.41 -58.11 51.06
CA GLN A 46 -15.71 -57.66 49.70
C GLN A 46 -16.45 -56.32 49.69
N LYS A 47 -17.45 -56.11 50.57
CA LYS A 47 -18.12 -54.81 50.73
C LYS A 47 -17.17 -53.71 51.21
N THR A 48 -16.25 -53.99 52.15
CA THR A 48 -15.24 -52.99 52.59
C THR A 48 -14.18 -52.75 51.54
N LEU A 49 -13.79 -53.74 50.73
CA LEU A 49 -12.88 -53.53 49.61
C LEU A 49 -13.53 -52.64 48.54
N VAL A 50 -14.80 -52.92 48.19
CA VAL A 50 -15.59 -52.07 47.28
C VAL A 50 -15.76 -50.66 47.85
N LEU A 51 -16.12 -50.52 49.13
CA LEU A 51 -16.20 -49.21 49.78
C LEU A 51 -14.85 -48.49 49.82
N LYS A 52 -13.74 -49.20 50.04
CA LYS A 52 -12.39 -48.62 50.02
C LYS A 52 -12.01 -48.14 48.62
N THR A 53 -12.33 -48.92 47.58
CA THR A 53 -12.16 -48.49 46.18
C THR A 53 -13.09 -47.34 45.82
N GLN A 54 -14.31 -47.29 46.39
CA GLN A 54 -15.28 -46.21 46.21
C GLN A 54 -14.74 -44.91 46.83
N VAL A 55 -14.26 -44.96 48.08
CA VAL A 55 -13.66 -43.82 48.77
C VAL A 55 -12.41 -43.33 48.04
N GLN A 56 -11.55 -44.24 47.56
CA GLN A 56 -10.39 -43.86 46.75
C GLN A 56 -10.80 -43.22 45.42
N LEU A 57 -11.84 -43.73 44.77
CA LEU A 57 -12.43 -43.12 43.57
C LEU A 57 -12.98 -41.74 43.86
N ASP A 58 -13.69 -41.56 44.98
CA ASP A 58 -14.26 -40.28 45.40
C ASP A 58 -13.18 -39.26 45.77
N ASP A 59 -12.09 -39.69 46.42
CA ASP A 59 -10.92 -38.86 46.71
C ASP A 59 -10.19 -38.43 45.44
N VAL A 60 -9.98 -39.35 44.49
CA VAL A 60 -9.41 -39.05 43.18
C VAL A 60 -10.35 -38.12 42.41
N ASN A 61 -11.66 -38.35 42.43
CA ASN A 61 -12.66 -37.48 41.79
C ASN A 61 -12.65 -36.08 42.40
N ARG A 62 -12.52 -35.95 43.72
CA ARG A 62 -12.41 -34.67 44.43
C ARG A 62 -11.14 -33.92 44.03
N GLN A 63 -9.99 -34.60 43.99
CA GLN A 63 -8.73 -34.01 43.51
C GLN A 63 -8.82 -33.59 42.04
N LEU A 64 -9.47 -34.41 41.20
CA LEU A 64 -9.65 -34.13 39.78
C LEU A 64 -10.59 -32.92 39.58
N LEU A 65 -11.64 -32.80 40.38
CA LEU A 65 -12.52 -31.63 40.39
C LEU A 65 -11.76 -30.37 40.83
N GLN A 66 -10.95 -30.45 41.89
CA GLN A 66 -10.11 -29.36 42.36
C GLN A 66 -9.11 -28.91 41.28
N LYS A 67 -8.44 -29.86 40.61
CA LYS A 67 -7.53 -29.54 39.49
C LYS A 67 -8.26 -28.93 38.30
N ARG A 68 -9.49 -29.37 38.00
CA ARG A 68 -10.33 -28.75 36.96
C ARG A 68 -10.71 -27.31 37.32
N LEU A 69 -11.03 -27.01 38.58
CA LEU A 69 -11.30 -25.66 39.04
C LEU A 69 -10.04 -24.78 38.97
N GLU A 70 -8.91 -25.25 39.51
CA GLU A 70 -7.63 -24.54 39.41
C GLU A 70 -7.23 -24.25 37.95
N PHE A 71 -7.46 -25.21 37.04
CA PHE A 71 -7.19 -25.00 35.62
C PHE A 71 -8.13 -23.98 35.01
N LYS A 72 -9.43 -24.01 35.33
CA LYS A 72 -10.40 -22.99 34.89
C LYS A 72 -10.00 -21.59 35.37
N ASP A 73 -9.63 -21.45 36.63
CA ASP A 73 -9.21 -20.16 37.21
C ASP A 73 -7.93 -19.64 36.53
N ARG A 74 -6.96 -20.53 36.28
CA ARG A 74 -5.74 -20.18 35.53
C ARG A 74 -6.04 -19.79 34.09
N MET A 75 -6.94 -20.48 33.41
CA MET A 75 -7.36 -20.14 32.06
C MET A 75 -8.03 -18.77 32.01
N GLN A 76 -8.93 -18.48 32.96
CA GLN A 76 -9.57 -17.17 33.06
C GLN A 76 -8.55 -16.05 33.35
N ALA A 77 -7.59 -16.28 34.25
CA ALA A 77 -6.53 -15.30 34.54
C ALA A 77 -5.63 -15.04 33.32
N LEU A 78 -5.33 -16.08 32.53
CA LEU A 78 -4.58 -15.94 31.27
C LEU A 78 -5.40 -15.20 30.21
N GLU A 79 -6.70 -15.47 30.09
CA GLU A 79 -7.60 -14.75 29.19
C GLU A 79 -7.68 -13.27 29.54
N GLN A 80 -7.86 -12.94 30.82
CA GLN A 80 -7.84 -11.55 31.30
C GLN A 80 -6.50 -10.86 31.03
N ARG A 81 -5.38 -11.54 31.29
CA ARG A 81 -4.04 -10.99 31.03
C ARG A 81 -3.79 -10.80 29.54
N ARG A 82 -4.27 -11.70 28.69
CA ARG A 82 -4.21 -11.58 27.23
C ARG A 82 -5.05 -10.40 26.75
N ALA A 83 -6.26 -10.22 27.26
CA ALA A 83 -7.12 -9.08 26.94
C ALA A 83 -6.45 -7.75 27.33
N ALA A 84 -5.93 -7.64 28.56
CA ALA A 84 -5.23 -6.44 29.02
C ALA A 84 -3.94 -6.14 28.23
N LEU A 85 -3.22 -7.17 27.76
CA LEU A 85 -2.06 -6.97 26.88
C LEU A 85 -2.44 -6.47 25.50
N LEU A 86 -3.53 -7.00 24.92
CA LEU A 86 -4.05 -6.53 23.64
C LEU A 86 -4.53 -5.08 23.73
N GLU A 87 -5.25 -4.73 24.80
CA GLU A 87 -5.69 -3.35 25.05
C GLU A 87 -4.50 -2.39 25.15
N LYS A 88 -3.48 -2.73 25.95
CA LYS A 88 -2.24 -1.94 26.02
C LYS A 88 -1.53 -1.84 24.67
N GLN A 89 -1.52 -2.91 23.88
CA GLN A 89 -0.93 -2.90 22.55
C GLN A 89 -1.68 -1.92 21.64
N GLU A 90 -3.01 -1.97 21.62
CA GLU A 90 -3.83 -1.03 20.86
C GLU A 90 -3.64 0.41 21.33
N GLU A 91 -3.60 0.67 22.64
CA GLU A 91 -3.27 2.00 23.18
C GLU A 91 -1.91 2.51 22.71
N THR A 92 -0.87 1.65 22.68
CA THR A 92 0.45 2.06 22.20
C THR A 92 0.45 2.38 20.71
N LYS A 93 -0.29 1.60 19.89
CA LYS A 93 -0.49 1.90 18.47
C LYS A 93 -1.24 3.20 18.27
N GLU A 94 -2.31 3.43 19.04
CA GLU A 94 -3.05 4.69 18.99
C GLU A 94 -2.19 5.89 19.39
N ARG A 95 -1.35 5.76 20.42
CA ARG A 95 -0.41 6.82 20.81
C ARG A 95 0.61 7.07 19.70
N ALA A 96 1.19 6.01 19.11
CA ALA A 96 2.13 6.13 18.01
C ALA A 96 1.50 6.85 16.81
N THR A 97 0.31 6.44 16.38
CA THR A 97 -0.41 7.11 15.28
C THR A 97 -0.78 8.56 15.59
N LYS A 98 -1.12 8.89 16.86
CA LYS A 98 -1.34 10.28 17.29
C LYS A 98 -0.03 11.10 17.24
N PHE A 99 1.10 10.53 17.63
CA PHE A 99 2.41 11.19 17.55
C PHE A 99 2.86 11.40 16.11
N GLU A 100 2.70 10.40 15.24
CA GLU A 100 2.99 10.51 13.81
C GLU A 100 2.19 11.67 13.18
N LYS A 101 0.87 11.69 13.42
CA LYS A 101 0.01 12.81 12.96
C LYS A 101 0.47 14.17 13.50
N PHE A 102 0.84 14.25 14.77
CA PHE A 102 1.35 15.49 15.35
C PHE A 102 2.66 15.95 14.69
N VAL A 103 3.59 15.03 14.42
CA VAL A 103 4.85 15.33 13.74
C VAL A 103 4.57 15.83 12.32
N GLU A 104 3.72 15.13 11.57
CA GLU A 104 3.30 15.53 10.22
C GLU A 104 2.68 16.92 10.20
N GLU A 105 1.73 17.20 11.11
CA GLU A 105 1.11 18.52 11.23
C GLU A 105 2.14 19.61 11.61
N ASN A 106 3.09 19.31 12.48
CA ASN A 106 4.15 20.24 12.87
C ASN A 106 5.07 20.55 11.69
N GLU A 107 5.47 19.53 10.93
CA GLU A 107 6.25 19.73 9.72
C GLU A 107 5.50 20.57 8.68
N VAL A 108 4.20 20.34 8.50
CA VAL A 108 3.36 21.17 7.62
C VAL A 108 3.33 22.62 8.11
N LYS A 109 3.19 22.86 9.42
CA LYS A 109 3.26 24.21 10.00
C LYS A 109 4.62 24.86 9.77
N ARG A 110 5.72 24.12 9.97
CA ARG A 110 7.10 24.58 9.71
C ARG A 110 7.31 24.91 8.25
N ARG A 111 6.89 24.04 7.33
CA ARG A 111 7.00 24.26 5.88
C ARG A 111 6.19 25.49 5.45
N ARG A 112 4.97 25.67 5.97
CA ARG A 112 4.14 26.85 5.71
C ARG A 112 4.80 28.13 6.22
N ALA A 113 5.32 28.12 7.45
CA ALA A 113 6.01 29.26 8.04
C ALA A 113 7.27 29.64 7.25
N LEU A 114 8.09 28.65 6.87
CA LEU A 114 9.28 28.87 6.04
C LEU A 114 8.93 29.44 4.67
N LYS A 115 7.90 28.90 4.01
CA LYS A 115 7.44 29.42 2.71
C LYS A 115 6.95 30.86 2.82
N LYS A 116 6.18 31.18 3.87
CA LYS A 116 5.71 32.55 4.13
C LYS A 116 6.89 33.51 4.35
N TYR A 117 7.84 33.12 5.20
CA TYR A 117 9.05 33.91 5.45
C TYR A 117 9.87 34.14 4.18
N GLN A 118 10.07 33.11 3.36
CA GLN A 118 10.81 33.25 2.10
C GLN A 118 10.12 34.18 1.11
N LEU A 119 8.80 34.12 1.02
CA LEU A 119 8.02 35.03 0.17
C LEU A 119 8.13 36.47 0.66
N GLU A 120 7.91 36.70 1.95
CA GLU A 120 7.98 38.02 2.57
C GLU A 120 9.39 38.61 2.47
N LYS A 121 10.44 37.79 2.63
CA LYS A 121 11.82 38.21 2.44
C LYS A 121 12.09 38.69 1.01
N LYS A 122 11.68 37.91 0.01
CA LYS A 122 11.84 38.30 -1.41
C LYS A 122 11.06 39.56 -1.74
N GLU A 123 9.84 39.67 -1.22
CA GLU A 123 9.00 40.85 -1.42
C GLU A 123 9.63 42.09 -0.76
N ASN A 124 10.24 41.94 0.42
CA ASN A 124 10.95 43.03 1.08
C ASN A 124 12.23 43.42 0.33
N GLU A 125 12.99 42.46 -0.19
CA GLU A 125 14.16 42.73 -1.04
C GLU A 125 13.76 43.55 -2.28
N LEU A 126 12.68 43.17 -2.97
CA LEU A 126 12.17 43.92 -4.13
C LEU A 126 11.73 45.35 -3.73
N ARG A 127 11.02 45.51 -2.61
CA ARG A 127 10.63 46.84 -2.12
C ARG A 127 11.83 47.71 -1.73
N GLU A 128 12.88 47.11 -1.19
CA GLU A 128 14.12 47.82 -0.85
C GLU A 128 14.85 48.29 -2.11
N GLU A 129 14.90 47.47 -3.16
CA GLU A 129 15.44 47.86 -4.47
C GLU A 129 14.60 48.95 -5.15
N GLU A 130 13.27 48.87 -5.10
CA GLU A 130 12.39 49.93 -5.60
C GLU A 130 12.60 51.23 -4.83
N LYS A 131 12.68 51.14 -3.49
CA LYS A 131 12.95 52.27 -2.62
C LYS A 131 14.29 52.91 -2.97
N SER A 132 15.36 52.13 -3.17
CA SER A 132 16.68 52.68 -3.52
C SER A 132 16.65 53.40 -4.87
N LYS A 133 16.01 52.82 -5.89
CA LYS A 133 15.82 53.46 -7.20
C LYS A 133 15.08 54.79 -7.09
N LEU A 134 13.99 54.82 -6.31
CA LEU A 134 13.23 56.06 -6.08
C LEU A 134 14.06 57.13 -5.36
N TYR A 135 14.93 56.75 -4.42
CA TYR A 135 15.85 57.71 -3.78
C TYR A 135 16.86 58.28 -4.77
N GLU A 136 17.43 57.44 -5.64
CA GLU A 136 18.36 57.88 -6.68
C GLU A 136 17.68 58.85 -7.66
N GLU A 137 16.46 58.53 -8.12
CA GLU A 137 15.68 59.41 -8.99
C GLU A 137 15.36 60.76 -8.30
N LEU A 138 14.99 60.71 -7.02
CA LEU A 138 14.70 61.90 -6.23
C LEU A 138 15.94 62.78 -6.07
N GLU A 139 17.10 62.20 -5.79
CA GLU A 139 18.37 62.93 -5.70
C GLU A 139 18.73 63.59 -7.04
N GLN A 140 18.59 62.86 -8.15
CA GLN A 140 18.81 63.41 -9.49
C GLN A 140 17.86 64.57 -9.80
N LEU A 141 16.57 64.44 -9.45
CA LEU A 141 15.59 65.51 -9.63
C LEU A 141 15.91 66.74 -8.77
N GLN A 142 16.33 66.54 -7.52
CA GLN A 142 16.73 67.62 -6.64
C GLN A 142 17.96 68.37 -7.16
N LEU A 143 18.97 67.63 -7.62
CA LEU A 143 20.16 68.22 -8.25
C LEU A 143 19.77 69.03 -9.50
N ARG A 144 18.93 68.46 -10.37
CA ARG A 144 18.42 69.16 -11.56
C ARG A 144 17.63 70.40 -11.19
N HIS A 145 16.78 70.33 -10.16
CA HIS A 145 16.02 71.48 -9.67
C HIS A 145 16.94 72.60 -9.18
N GLN A 146 17.97 72.27 -8.40
CA GLN A 146 18.96 73.25 -7.94
C GLN A 146 19.70 73.91 -9.12
N GLN A 147 20.16 73.11 -10.09
CA GLN A 147 20.81 73.63 -11.30
C GLN A 147 19.90 74.55 -12.12
N LEU A 148 18.63 74.19 -12.27
CA LEU A 148 17.65 75.03 -12.95
C LEU A 148 17.40 76.33 -12.18
N LYS A 149 17.27 76.25 -10.85
CA LYS A 149 17.09 77.42 -9.99
C LYS A 149 18.27 78.38 -10.12
N GLU A 150 19.50 77.89 -10.04
CA GLU A 150 20.69 78.72 -10.27
C GLU A 150 20.71 79.35 -11.67
N ARG A 151 20.29 78.61 -12.70
CA ARG A 151 20.17 79.16 -14.06
C ARG A 151 19.12 80.27 -14.11
N VAL A 152 17.95 80.05 -13.52
CA VAL A 152 16.90 81.07 -13.45
C VAL A 152 17.43 82.31 -12.73
N ASP A 153 18.07 82.17 -11.58
CA ASP A 153 18.64 83.30 -10.83
C ASP A 153 19.71 84.05 -11.63
N LYS A 154 20.57 83.33 -12.37
CA LYS A 154 21.55 83.94 -13.30
C LYS A 154 20.88 84.73 -14.42
N TYR A 155 19.81 84.19 -15.01
CA TYR A 155 19.15 84.81 -16.15
C TYR A 155 18.13 85.90 -15.77
N LYS A 156 17.66 85.91 -14.51
CA LYS A 156 16.73 86.90 -13.98
C LYS A 156 17.24 88.34 -14.11
N ILE A 157 18.55 88.55 -14.01
CA ILE A 157 19.17 89.86 -14.21
C ILE A 157 18.89 90.39 -15.63
N TYR A 158 18.97 89.51 -16.64
CA TYR A 158 18.68 89.89 -18.02
C TYR A 158 17.18 90.10 -18.24
N GLU A 159 16.32 89.31 -17.61
CA GLU A 159 14.88 89.53 -17.63
C GLU A 159 14.54 90.92 -17.07
N GLU A 160 15.01 91.25 -15.87
CA GLU A 160 14.79 92.55 -15.23
C GLU A 160 15.34 93.71 -16.08
N TYR A 161 16.49 93.51 -16.72
CA TYR A 161 17.08 94.48 -17.65
C TYR A 161 16.21 94.66 -18.90
N MET A 162 15.76 93.58 -19.52
CA MET A 162 14.91 93.62 -20.72
C MET A 162 13.55 94.24 -20.41
N MET A 163 12.96 93.94 -19.25
CA MET A 163 11.72 94.59 -18.79
C MET A 163 11.89 96.11 -18.67
N LYS A 164 12.99 96.57 -18.06
CA LYS A 164 13.31 98.02 -18.00
C LYS A 164 13.53 98.64 -19.36
N ILE A 165 14.09 97.92 -20.33
CA ILE A 165 14.23 98.40 -21.71
C ILE A 165 12.88 98.50 -22.39
N LEU A 166 12.01 97.50 -22.21
CA LEU A 166 10.66 97.50 -22.78
C LEU A 166 9.86 98.72 -22.28
N ASP A 167 10.00 99.08 -21.00
CA ASP A 167 9.38 100.28 -20.42
C ASP A 167 9.90 101.60 -21.05
N LEU A 168 11.11 101.58 -21.63
CA LEU A 168 11.74 102.74 -22.28
C LEU A 168 11.55 102.76 -23.80
N LEU A 169 11.04 101.67 -24.39
CA LEU A 169 10.91 101.52 -25.83
C LEU A 169 9.62 102.17 -26.33
N PRO A 170 9.64 102.99 -27.40
CA PRO A 170 8.42 103.52 -28.00
C PRO A 170 7.49 102.39 -28.49
N GLU A 171 6.16 102.53 -28.34
CA GLU A 171 5.17 101.52 -28.75
C GLU A 171 5.33 101.00 -30.20
N ALA A 172 5.93 101.80 -31.09
CA ALA A 172 6.19 101.42 -32.47
C ALA A 172 7.14 100.22 -32.65
N TYR A 173 8.00 99.91 -31.66
CA TYR A 173 8.91 98.76 -31.69
C TYR A 173 8.36 97.53 -30.95
N LEU A 174 7.24 97.70 -30.24
CA LEU A 174 6.52 96.64 -29.52
C LEU A 174 5.53 95.90 -30.43
N GLU A 175 5.71 95.95 -31.76
CA GLU A 175 4.88 95.17 -32.69
C GLU A 175 5.13 93.66 -32.49
N TYR A 176 4.42 93.08 -31.51
CA TYR A 176 4.10 91.66 -31.36
C TYR A 176 3.14 91.18 -32.46
N GLY A 177 3.12 91.88 -33.60
CA GLY A 177 2.35 91.51 -34.77
C GLY A 177 2.94 90.29 -35.48
N SER A 178 2.15 89.72 -36.39
CA SER A 178 2.51 88.58 -37.24
C SER A 178 3.84 88.75 -38.01
N ASP A 179 4.35 89.98 -38.13
CA ASP A 179 5.53 90.34 -38.90
C ASP A 179 6.83 90.41 -38.06
N SER A 180 6.76 90.10 -36.75
CA SER A 180 7.94 89.96 -35.90
C SER A 180 8.82 88.79 -36.36
N LEU A 181 10.13 89.03 -36.49
CA LEU A 181 11.15 88.03 -36.87
C LEU A 181 11.17 86.78 -35.96
N VAL A 182 10.63 86.89 -34.74
CA VAL A 182 10.56 85.79 -33.76
C VAL A 182 9.37 84.86 -34.04
N MET A 183 8.28 85.38 -34.63
CA MET A 183 7.04 84.63 -34.83
C MET A 183 7.22 83.38 -35.73
N PRO A 184 7.96 83.41 -36.85
CA PRO A 184 8.25 82.21 -37.64
C PRO A 184 9.00 81.12 -36.87
N ILE A 185 9.88 81.49 -35.93
CA ILE A 185 10.63 80.54 -35.10
C ILE A 185 9.68 79.86 -34.12
N ILE A 186 8.79 80.62 -33.49
CA ILE A 186 7.75 80.09 -32.60
C ILE A 186 6.83 79.12 -33.37
N ARG A 187 6.33 79.51 -34.55
CA ARG A 187 5.48 78.66 -35.39
C ARG A 187 6.17 77.34 -35.79
N ARG A 188 7.47 77.40 -36.11
CA ARG A 188 8.25 76.19 -36.41
C ARG A 188 8.37 75.28 -35.19
N HIS A 189 8.64 75.85 -34.01
CA HIS A 189 8.71 75.08 -32.77
C HIS A 189 7.35 74.45 -32.42
N GLU A 190 6.25 75.20 -32.55
CA GLU A 190 4.89 74.67 -32.37
C GLU A 190 4.63 73.48 -33.29
N THR A 191 4.97 73.61 -34.57
CA THR A 191 4.77 72.54 -35.55
C THR A 191 5.63 71.32 -35.21
N LEU A 192 6.91 71.51 -34.86
CA LEU A 192 7.78 70.42 -34.43
C LEU A 192 7.26 69.73 -33.16
N SER A 193 6.79 70.50 -32.18
CA SER A 193 6.22 69.97 -30.95
C SER A 193 4.98 69.12 -31.21
N ILE A 194 4.09 69.57 -32.11
CA ILE A 194 2.91 68.80 -32.53
C ILE A 194 3.35 67.50 -33.21
N THR A 195 4.27 67.58 -34.19
CA THR A 195 4.75 66.37 -34.87
C THR A 195 5.44 65.39 -33.92
N GLN A 196 6.15 65.88 -32.90
CA GLN A 196 6.77 65.05 -31.88
C GLN A 196 5.71 64.35 -31.02
N GLN A 197 4.66 65.08 -30.60
CA GLN A 197 3.55 64.49 -29.85
C GLN A 197 2.84 63.40 -30.66
N ASP A 198 2.56 63.66 -31.94
CA ASP A 198 1.94 62.69 -32.84
C ASP A 198 2.80 61.42 -33.00
N LEU A 199 4.12 61.59 -33.13
CA LEU A 199 5.05 60.45 -33.22
C LEU A 199 5.09 59.65 -31.91
N LEU A 200 5.06 60.31 -30.76
CA LEU A 200 5.01 59.63 -29.46
C LEU A 200 3.71 58.85 -29.30
N GLN A 201 2.57 59.42 -29.68
CA GLN A 201 1.27 58.73 -29.64
C GLN A 201 1.24 57.50 -30.55
N ARG A 202 1.83 57.60 -31.75
CA ARG A 202 1.97 56.45 -32.66
C ARG A 202 2.90 55.37 -32.10
N LEU A 203 3.96 55.76 -31.40
CA LEU A 203 4.87 54.81 -30.76
C LEU A 203 4.15 54.08 -29.64
N THR A 204 3.39 54.79 -28.80
CA THR A 204 2.61 54.17 -27.72
C THR A 204 1.55 53.22 -28.26
N SER A 205 0.81 53.59 -29.32
CA SER A 205 -0.19 52.70 -29.92
C SER A 205 0.46 51.44 -30.51
N LEU A 206 1.62 51.58 -31.16
CA LEU A 206 2.35 50.42 -31.69
C LEU A 206 2.87 49.50 -30.57
N ALA A 207 3.30 50.08 -29.44
CA ALA A 207 3.72 49.30 -28.27
C ALA A 207 2.54 48.51 -27.68
N GLU A 208 1.36 49.12 -27.56
CA GLU A 208 0.13 48.46 -27.12
C GLU A 208 -0.28 47.32 -28.07
N GLU A 209 -0.20 47.53 -29.39
CA GLU A 209 -0.47 46.48 -30.38
C GLU A 209 0.51 45.31 -30.26
N LEU A 210 1.80 45.58 -30.05
CA LEU A 210 2.82 44.56 -29.83
C LEU A 210 2.55 43.76 -28.55
N ASP A 211 2.21 44.43 -27.46
CA ASP A 211 1.92 43.76 -26.19
C ASP A 211 0.62 42.94 -26.28
N GLN A 212 -0.41 43.44 -26.96
CA GLN A 212 -1.61 42.65 -27.25
C GLN A 212 -1.29 41.42 -28.11
N GLY A 213 -0.43 41.57 -29.13
CA GLY A 213 0.06 40.46 -29.95
C GLY A 213 0.82 39.42 -29.14
N ARG A 214 1.65 39.85 -28.18
CA ARG A 214 2.36 38.96 -27.24
C ARG A 214 1.38 38.21 -26.34
N CYS A 215 0.41 38.90 -25.74
CA CYS A 215 -0.61 38.27 -24.90
C CYS A 215 -1.41 37.21 -25.66
N ASN A 216 -1.82 37.49 -26.91
CA ASN A 216 -2.54 36.55 -27.76
C ASN A 216 -1.68 35.33 -28.14
N LEU A 217 -0.38 35.55 -28.39
CA LEU A 217 0.55 34.47 -28.70
C LEU A 217 0.74 33.55 -27.48
N ASP A 218 0.88 34.13 -26.28
CA ASP A 218 1.03 33.36 -25.05
C ASP A 218 -0.26 32.60 -24.68
N SER A 219 -1.44 33.17 -24.93
CA SER A 219 -2.71 32.44 -24.77
C SER A 219 -2.80 31.25 -25.73
N LEU A 220 -2.46 31.44 -27.01
CA LEU A 220 -2.43 30.36 -28.00
C LEU A 220 -1.41 29.26 -27.64
N LYS A 221 -0.24 29.62 -27.12
CA LYS A 221 0.74 28.65 -26.61
C LYS A 221 0.18 27.85 -25.45
N LEU A 222 -0.50 28.51 -24.51
CA LEU A 222 -1.13 27.84 -23.38
C LEU A 222 -2.21 26.87 -23.85
N GLU A 223 -3.12 27.33 -24.71
CA GLU A 223 -4.16 26.50 -25.33
C GLU A 223 -3.57 25.28 -26.05
N HIS A 224 -2.55 25.48 -26.89
CA HIS A 224 -1.88 24.37 -27.56
C HIS A 224 -1.22 23.40 -26.57
N SER A 225 -0.59 23.90 -25.50
CA SER A 225 -0.02 23.06 -24.46
C SER A 225 -1.11 22.24 -23.74
N THR A 226 -2.25 22.85 -23.43
CA THR A 226 -3.38 22.15 -22.80
C THR A 226 -3.99 21.10 -23.73
N SER A 227 -4.20 21.43 -25.00
CA SER A 227 -4.67 20.49 -26.03
C SER A 227 -3.72 19.30 -26.16
N ARG A 228 -2.40 19.53 -26.22
CA ARG A 228 -1.40 18.46 -26.25
C ARG A 228 -1.47 17.57 -25.02
N LEU A 229 -1.70 18.12 -23.83
CA LEU A 229 -1.88 17.34 -22.60
C LEU A 229 -3.16 16.50 -22.65
N MET A 230 -4.26 17.06 -23.16
CA MET A 230 -5.52 16.35 -23.34
C MET A 230 -5.37 15.19 -24.33
N SER A 231 -4.77 15.42 -25.50
CA SER A 231 -4.49 14.34 -26.45
C SER A 231 -3.54 13.28 -25.88
N ASN A 232 -2.54 13.66 -25.08
CA ASN A 232 -1.66 12.70 -24.43
C ASN A 232 -2.38 11.85 -23.38
N LYS A 233 -3.33 12.46 -22.65
CA LYS A 233 -4.20 11.75 -21.71
C LYS A 233 -5.07 10.75 -22.46
N GLU A 234 -5.73 11.15 -23.54
CA GLU A 234 -6.54 10.26 -24.38
C GLU A 234 -5.70 9.09 -24.94
N LEU A 235 -4.50 9.37 -25.45
CA LEU A 235 -3.57 8.32 -25.90
C LEU A 235 -3.20 7.33 -24.79
N SER A 236 -2.98 7.84 -23.58
CA SER A 236 -2.67 7.01 -22.42
C SER A 236 -3.86 6.13 -22.03
N GLU A 237 -5.07 6.68 -22.02
CA GLU A 237 -6.31 5.94 -21.78
C GLU A 237 -6.50 4.83 -22.82
N LEU A 238 -6.39 5.14 -24.11
CA LEU A 238 -6.49 4.14 -25.19
C LEU A 238 -5.42 3.05 -25.04
N ARG A 239 -4.19 3.41 -24.66
CA ARG A 239 -3.11 2.44 -24.43
C ARG A 239 -3.43 1.50 -23.28
N THR A 240 -3.95 2.02 -22.17
CA THR A 240 -4.37 1.18 -21.04
C THR A 240 -5.52 0.23 -21.41
N GLN A 241 -6.49 0.69 -22.21
CA GLN A 241 -7.57 -0.16 -22.71
C GLN A 241 -7.04 -1.27 -23.62
N TRP A 242 -6.12 -0.93 -24.52
CA TRP A 242 -5.47 -1.91 -25.39
C TRP A 242 -4.68 -2.96 -24.59
N ASP A 243 -3.90 -2.54 -23.59
CA ASP A 243 -3.16 -3.44 -22.72
C ASP A 243 -4.09 -4.37 -21.94
N GLN A 244 -5.24 -3.87 -21.46
CA GLN A 244 -6.25 -4.69 -20.78
C GLN A 244 -6.87 -5.74 -21.70
N ILE A 245 -7.24 -5.37 -22.93
CA ILE A 245 -7.81 -6.32 -23.91
C ILE A 245 -6.76 -7.36 -24.29
N ARG A 246 -5.52 -6.92 -24.52
CA ARG A 246 -4.40 -7.81 -24.82
C ARG A 246 -4.15 -8.83 -23.71
N GLU A 247 -4.19 -8.39 -22.45
CA GLU A 247 -4.01 -9.27 -21.31
C GLU A 247 -5.16 -10.27 -21.16
N LYS A 248 -6.41 -9.83 -21.37
CA LYS A 248 -7.58 -10.73 -21.41
C LYS A 248 -7.46 -11.77 -22.52
N ASN A 249 -7.02 -11.37 -23.73
CA ASN A 249 -6.80 -12.31 -24.83
C ASN A 249 -5.77 -13.37 -24.47
N LYS A 250 -4.63 -12.98 -23.88
CA LYS A 250 -3.61 -13.95 -23.42
C LYS A 250 -4.17 -14.92 -22.36
N GLN A 251 -4.98 -14.42 -21.43
CA GLN A 251 -5.60 -15.27 -20.41
C GLN A 251 -6.58 -16.29 -21.02
N LEU A 252 -7.36 -15.87 -22.02
CA LEU A 252 -8.25 -16.76 -22.75
C LEU A 252 -7.47 -17.79 -23.58
N GLU A 253 -6.43 -17.38 -24.31
CA GLU A 253 -5.54 -18.28 -25.03
C GLU A 253 -4.94 -19.33 -24.11
N MET A 254 -4.41 -18.92 -22.95
CA MET A 254 -3.87 -19.84 -21.94
C MET A 254 -4.92 -20.83 -21.44
N THR A 255 -6.13 -20.35 -21.19
CA THR A 255 -7.24 -21.20 -20.74
C THR A 255 -7.62 -22.24 -21.81
N LEU A 256 -7.66 -21.82 -23.08
CA LEU A 256 -7.92 -22.72 -24.20
C LEU A 256 -6.81 -23.77 -24.35
N TYR A 257 -5.54 -23.38 -24.20
CA TYR A 257 -4.43 -24.33 -24.23
C TYR A 257 -4.56 -25.38 -23.12
N ILE A 258 -4.86 -24.96 -21.88
CA ILE A 258 -5.05 -25.88 -20.76
C ILE A 258 -6.23 -26.83 -21.00
N GLN A 259 -7.37 -26.31 -21.49
CA GLN A 259 -8.54 -27.13 -21.79
C GLN A 259 -8.27 -28.12 -22.93
N HIS A 260 -7.54 -27.69 -23.97
CA HIS A 260 -7.14 -28.57 -25.05
C HIS A 260 -6.23 -29.70 -24.54
N ASP A 261 -5.22 -29.38 -23.75
CA ASP A 261 -4.31 -30.37 -23.15
C ASP A 261 -5.09 -31.41 -22.32
N GLN A 262 -5.98 -30.93 -21.43
CA GLN A 262 -6.88 -31.80 -20.66
C GLN A 262 -7.78 -32.69 -21.54
N SER A 263 -8.27 -32.15 -22.66
CA SER A 263 -9.10 -32.94 -23.58
C SER A 263 -8.30 -34.02 -24.31
N VAL A 264 -7.04 -33.75 -24.65
CA VAL A 264 -6.14 -34.72 -25.26
C VAL A 264 -5.83 -35.84 -24.25
N ASP A 265 -5.50 -35.49 -23.01
CA ASP A 265 -5.28 -36.46 -21.92
C ASP A 265 -6.50 -37.38 -21.74
N GLN A 266 -7.72 -36.81 -21.69
CA GLN A 266 -8.96 -37.59 -21.58
C GLN A 266 -9.18 -38.52 -22.76
N ILE A 267 -8.91 -38.06 -24.00
CA ILE A 267 -9.03 -38.90 -25.20
C ILE A 267 -8.01 -40.04 -25.15
N GLU A 268 -6.78 -39.78 -24.71
CA GLU A 268 -5.75 -40.81 -24.54
C GLU A 268 -6.16 -41.84 -23.48
N GLU A 269 -6.63 -41.41 -22.30
CA GLU A 269 -7.13 -42.30 -21.25
C GLU A 269 -8.28 -43.19 -21.74
N ILE A 270 -9.27 -42.61 -22.43
CA ILE A 270 -10.38 -43.36 -23.03
C ILE A 270 -9.86 -44.35 -24.09
N GLY A 271 -8.90 -43.94 -24.92
CA GLY A 271 -8.25 -44.80 -25.90
C GLY A 271 -7.56 -46.00 -25.26
N CYS A 272 -6.80 -45.77 -24.19
CA CYS A 272 -6.14 -46.82 -23.39
C CYS A 272 -7.15 -47.78 -22.76
N LEU A 273 -8.25 -47.26 -22.18
CA LEU A 273 -9.32 -48.08 -21.61
C LEU A 273 -9.98 -48.96 -22.68
N LEU A 274 -10.31 -48.40 -23.84
CA LEU A 274 -10.91 -49.14 -24.95
C LEU A 274 -9.98 -50.24 -25.47
N LEU A 275 -8.67 -49.97 -25.55
CA LEU A 275 -7.66 -50.97 -25.90
C LEU A 275 -7.59 -52.09 -24.85
N ALA A 276 -7.60 -51.76 -23.56
CA ALA A 276 -7.61 -52.73 -22.48
C ALA A 276 -8.86 -53.63 -22.51
N VAL A 277 -10.04 -53.04 -22.73
CA VAL A 277 -11.31 -53.78 -22.89
C VAL A 277 -11.21 -54.75 -24.08
N LYS A 278 -10.73 -54.29 -25.24
CA LYS A 278 -10.55 -55.15 -26.41
C LYS A 278 -9.57 -56.29 -26.14
N ASN A 279 -8.46 -56.01 -25.46
CA ASN A 279 -7.46 -57.03 -25.09
C ASN A 279 -8.05 -58.08 -24.13
N LEU A 280 -8.79 -57.65 -23.11
CA LEU A 280 -9.46 -58.56 -22.16
C LEU A 280 -10.58 -59.37 -22.83
N ALA A 281 -11.37 -58.74 -23.71
CA ALA A 281 -12.43 -59.43 -24.46
C ALA A 281 -11.87 -60.52 -25.38
N GLN A 282 -10.69 -60.30 -25.97
CA GLN A 282 -9.98 -61.32 -26.74
C GLN A 282 -9.57 -62.52 -25.86
N GLN A 283 -9.13 -62.28 -24.62
CA GLN A 283 -8.71 -63.34 -23.70
C GLN A 283 -9.89 -64.11 -23.09
N CYS A 284 -11.02 -63.43 -22.85
CA CYS A 284 -12.20 -63.95 -22.18
C CYS A 284 -13.34 -64.29 -23.16
N HIS A 285 -13.03 -64.65 -24.40
CA HIS A 285 -14.05 -64.86 -25.43
C HIS A 285 -14.90 -66.10 -25.15
N LEU A 286 -16.21 -65.89 -25.03
CA LEU A 286 -17.22 -66.94 -24.85
C LEU A 286 -17.84 -67.32 -26.21
N GLN A 287 -17.93 -68.62 -26.51
CA GLN A 287 -18.33 -69.13 -27.83
C GLN A 287 -19.76 -68.77 -28.25
N HIS A 288 -20.62 -68.38 -27.31
CA HIS A 288 -21.99 -67.95 -27.59
C HIS A 288 -22.09 -66.47 -28.00
N TYR A 289 -20.99 -65.71 -27.88
CA TYR A 289 -20.88 -64.36 -28.39
C TYR A 289 -20.35 -64.37 -29.83
N GLY A 290 -20.81 -63.41 -30.64
CA GLY A 290 -20.44 -63.30 -32.06
C GLY A 290 -18.97 -62.87 -32.30
N PRO A 291 -18.55 -62.71 -33.57
CA PRO A 291 -17.18 -62.32 -33.91
C PRO A 291 -16.77 -60.97 -33.29
N LEU A 292 -15.63 -60.95 -32.60
CA LEU A 292 -15.12 -59.79 -31.84
C LEU A 292 -15.03 -58.48 -32.65
N GLN A 293 -14.73 -58.52 -33.96
CA GLN A 293 -14.67 -57.32 -34.81
C GLN A 293 -15.99 -56.56 -34.95
N LYS A 294 -17.14 -57.20 -34.73
CA LYS A 294 -18.47 -56.59 -34.92
C LYS A 294 -19.12 -56.15 -33.60
N MET A 295 -18.48 -56.43 -32.47
CA MET A 295 -19.02 -56.12 -31.15
C MET A 295 -18.70 -54.68 -30.76
N ASP A 296 -19.65 -54.05 -30.07
CA ASP A 296 -19.45 -52.74 -29.46
C ASP A 296 -18.66 -52.89 -28.14
N SER A 297 -18.07 -51.79 -27.69
CA SER A 297 -17.25 -51.73 -26.47
C SER A 297 -18.05 -52.11 -25.22
N LEU A 298 -19.33 -51.71 -25.16
CA LEU A 298 -20.23 -52.06 -24.06
C LEU A 298 -20.53 -53.56 -24.03
N THR A 299 -20.82 -54.17 -25.18
CA THR A 299 -21.12 -55.60 -25.27
C THR A 299 -19.88 -56.47 -25.03
N MET A 300 -18.69 -55.98 -25.37
CA MET A 300 -17.42 -56.60 -24.95
C MET A 300 -17.24 -56.59 -23.43
N MET A 301 -17.60 -55.50 -22.73
CA MET A 301 -17.53 -55.44 -21.26
C MET A 301 -18.54 -56.35 -20.58
N ASP A 302 -19.77 -56.45 -21.09
CA ASP A 302 -20.78 -57.37 -20.58
C ASP A 302 -20.33 -58.84 -20.70
N MET A 303 -19.71 -59.20 -21.83
CA MET A 303 -19.11 -60.53 -22.02
C MET A 303 -17.96 -60.78 -21.03
N ILE A 304 -17.04 -59.84 -20.85
CA ILE A 304 -15.95 -59.96 -19.86
C ILE A 304 -16.54 -60.18 -18.45
N LYS A 305 -17.59 -59.44 -18.10
CA LYS A 305 -18.28 -59.57 -16.82
C LYS A 305 -18.90 -60.95 -16.64
N GLU A 306 -19.60 -61.47 -17.65
CA GLU A 306 -20.16 -62.82 -17.62
C GLU A 306 -19.09 -63.90 -17.47
N PHE A 307 -18.00 -63.79 -18.23
CA PHE A 307 -16.86 -64.70 -18.11
C PHE A 307 -16.26 -64.69 -16.69
N ILE A 308 -16.11 -63.51 -16.07
CA ILE A 308 -15.63 -63.39 -14.69
C ILE A 308 -16.60 -64.06 -13.71
N LEU A 309 -17.91 -63.87 -13.89
CA LEU A 309 -18.91 -64.50 -13.02
C LEU A 309 -18.91 -66.03 -13.19
N GLU A 310 -18.82 -66.54 -14.42
CA GLU A 310 -18.72 -67.97 -14.71
C GLU A 310 -17.44 -68.59 -14.13
N THR A 311 -16.30 -67.91 -14.26
CA THR A 311 -15.02 -68.38 -13.69
C THR A 311 -15.05 -68.39 -12.15
N VAL A 312 -15.62 -67.36 -11.51
CA VAL A 312 -15.78 -67.33 -10.04
C VAL A 312 -16.77 -68.40 -9.56
N ASP A 313 -17.87 -68.61 -10.28
CA ASP A 313 -18.86 -69.63 -9.91
C ASP A 313 -18.36 -71.06 -10.17
N THR A 314 -17.47 -71.25 -11.14
CA THR A 314 -16.77 -72.53 -11.36
C THR A 314 -15.68 -72.76 -10.32
N GLU A 315 -14.91 -71.73 -9.94
CA GLU A 315 -13.93 -71.80 -8.86
C GLU A 315 -14.60 -72.07 -7.50
N ARG A 316 -15.70 -71.39 -7.17
CA ARG A 316 -16.49 -71.66 -5.95
C ARG A 316 -17.01 -73.10 -5.93
N ARG A 317 -17.47 -73.62 -7.07
CA ARG A 317 -17.89 -75.03 -7.20
C ARG A 317 -16.71 -75.98 -7.06
N ALA A 318 -15.54 -75.66 -7.62
CA ALA A 318 -14.32 -76.46 -7.47
C ALA A 318 -13.80 -76.45 -6.02
N LEU A 319 -13.83 -75.31 -5.33
CA LEU A 319 -13.42 -75.18 -3.93
C LEU A 319 -14.34 -75.95 -2.97
N GLN A 320 -15.65 -76.01 -3.24
CA GLN A 320 -16.58 -76.86 -2.50
C GLN A 320 -16.30 -78.37 -2.70
N ILE A 321 -15.71 -78.75 -3.84
CA ILE A 321 -15.28 -80.13 -4.13
C ILE A 321 -13.93 -80.44 -3.47
N THR A 322 -13.04 -79.45 -3.32
CA THR A 322 -11.77 -79.63 -2.60
C THR A 322 -11.95 -79.60 -1.08
N ASP A 323 -12.87 -78.80 -0.53
CA ASP A 323 -13.19 -78.78 0.91
C ASP A 323 -13.92 -80.06 1.37
N SER A 324 -14.50 -80.82 0.43
CA SER A 324 -15.05 -82.17 0.70
C SER A 324 -14.03 -83.30 0.50
N SER A 325 -12.77 -82.99 0.16
CA SER A 325 -11.70 -83.97 0.02
C SER A 325 -10.37 -83.51 0.66
N SER A 326 -10.29 -83.71 1.98
CA SER A 326 -9.10 -84.10 2.79
C SER A 326 -8.51 -83.11 3.83
N GLU A 327 -8.30 -83.66 5.03
CA GLU A 327 -7.46 -83.22 6.17
C GLU A 327 -6.63 -84.47 6.60
N PRO A 328 -5.47 -84.38 7.28
CA PRO A 328 -4.22 -83.67 6.98
C PRO A 328 -2.99 -84.63 6.99
N MET A 329 -1.80 -84.23 6.52
CA MET A 329 -0.53 -84.57 7.23
C MET A 329 0.73 -83.81 6.78
N LYS A 330 1.60 -83.59 7.77
CA LYS A 330 2.72 -82.66 7.90
C LYS A 330 4.06 -83.20 7.35
N ARG A 331 4.96 -82.29 6.96
CA ARG A 331 6.38 -82.11 7.43
C ARG A 331 7.06 -81.03 6.54
N SER A 332 7.33 -79.83 7.03
CA SER A 332 8.54 -79.38 7.76
C SER A 332 9.87 -79.54 7.01
N ARG A 333 10.49 -78.45 6.51
CA ARG A 333 11.67 -77.81 7.13
C ARG A 333 12.12 -76.51 6.44
N HIS A 334 12.76 -75.68 7.27
CA HIS A 334 13.26 -74.32 7.14
C HIS A 334 14.31 -73.99 6.06
N ARG A 335 14.27 -72.73 5.58
CA ARG A 335 15.28 -71.63 5.69
C ARG A 335 14.62 -70.40 5.03
N GLY A 336 14.60 -69.17 5.56
CA GLY A 336 15.47 -68.45 6.49
C GLY A 336 16.11 -67.27 5.74
N SER A 337 15.71 -66.03 6.08
CA SER A 337 16.48 -64.75 5.98
C SER A 337 15.59 -63.59 5.48
N LYS A 338 15.04 -62.77 6.40
CA LYS A 338 15.46 -61.42 6.85
C LYS A 338 14.95 -60.28 5.94
N GLY A 339 14.23 -59.33 6.57
CA GLY A 339 13.63 -58.13 5.96
C GLY A 339 14.65 -57.05 5.54
N PRO A 340 14.28 -55.75 5.40
CA PRO A 340 13.35 -55.03 6.28
C PRO A 340 12.37 -54.05 5.60
N ALA A 341 11.53 -53.46 6.44
CA ALA A 341 10.64 -52.33 6.21
C ALA A 341 11.34 -51.06 5.70
N LEU A 342 10.63 -50.28 4.89
CA LEU A 342 10.85 -48.84 4.67
C LEU A 342 9.46 -48.19 4.55
N THR A 343 8.93 -47.62 5.63
CA THR A 343 8.95 -46.18 5.91
C THR A 343 8.24 -45.34 4.85
N VAL A 344 6.94 -45.11 5.08
CA VAL A 344 6.29 -43.85 4.72
C VAL A 344 7.00 -42.76 5.53
N ASN A 345 7.69 -41.84 4.85
CA ASN A 345 7.85 -40.47 5.32
C ASN A 345 8.40 -39.52 4.23
N SER A 346 7.65 -38.42 4.09
CA SER A 346 8.10 -37.04 3.97
C SER A 346 8.98 -36.58 2.79
N SER A 347 8.37 -35.63 2.07
CA SER A 347 8.91 -34.33 1.68
C SER A 347 9.90 -34.24 0.52
N SER A 348 9.40 -33.69 -0.58
CA SER A 348 10.12 -32.72 -1.39
C SER A 348 9.24 -31.47 -1.59
N LYS A 349 9.31 -30.56 -0.61
CA LYS A 349 9.16 -29.13 -0.89
C LYS A 349 10.36 -28.73 -1.74
N VAL A 350 10.12 -28.27 -2.97
CA VAL A 350 11.07 -27.38 -3.65
C VAL A 350 10.32 -26.29 -4.38
N ASN A 351 10.25 -25.14 -3.70
CA ASN A 351 10.28 -23.77 -4.23
C ASN A 351 9.36 -23.40 -5.39
N LEU A 352 8.21 -22.85 -5.01
CA LEU A 352 7.72 -21.60 -5.58
C LEU A 352 8.84 -20.55 -5.52
N LYS A 353 9.61 -20.41 -6.61
CA LYS A 353 10.41 -19.21 -6.85
C LYS A 353 9.50 -18.22 -7.56
N SER A 354 8.83 -17.39 -6.77
CA SER A 354 8.39 -16.07 -7.21
C SER A 354 9.61 -15.29 -7.68
N SER A 355 9.77 -15.11 -8.99
CA SER A 355 10.53 -13.99 -9.54
C SER A 355 9.54 -12.91 -9.94
N SER A 356 9.17 -12.10 -8.96
CA SER A 356 8.86 -10.69 -9.19
C SER A 356 10.11 -10.04 -9.83
N LYS A 357 10.01 -9.73 -11.12
CA LYS A 357 10.78 -8.64 -11.73
C LYS A 357 9.80 -7.53 -12.07
N THR A 358 9.48 -6.75 -11.05
CA THR A 358 9.20 -5.33 -11.18
C THR A 358 10.54 -4.61 -11.07
N SER A 359 10.97 -4.03 -12.18
CA SER A 359 11.84 -2.85 -12.26
C SER A 359 11.20 -2.03 -13.37
N GLU A 360 10.21 -1.20 -13.05
CA GLU A 360 10.42 0.21 -12.71
C GLU A 360 11.40 0.90 -13.68
N SER A 361 10.79 1.69 -14.56
CA SER A 361 11.16 3.07 -14.87
C SER A 361 12.62 3.37 -15.20
N GLU A 362 12.91 3.42 -16.50
CA GLU A 362 13.80 4.45 -17.05
C GLU A 362 13.14 5.07 -18.29
N LEU A 363 12.26 6.03 -18.05
CA LEU A 363 11.96 7.09 -19.00
C LEU A 363 12.14 8.40 -18.24
N LEU A 364 13.27 9.07 -18.49
CA LEU A 364 13.47 10.52 -18.55
C LEU A 364 14.93 10.89 -18.21
N SER A 365 15.75 11.15 -19.23
CA SER A 365 16.79 12.19 -19.34
C SER A 365 17.63 11.85 -20.58
N SER A 366 17.97 12.70 -21.54
CA SER A 366 17.89 14.14 -21.71
C SER A 366 17.93 14.42 -23.22
N SER A 367 17.00 15.24 -23.71
CA SER A 367 17.22 16.02 -24.92
C SER A 367 17.80 17.36 -24.48
N LYS A 368 19.10 17.57 -24.75
CA LYS A 368 19.73 18.88 -24.74
C LYS A 368 20.98 18.82 -25.61
N MET A 369 20.97 19.57 -26.71
CA MET A 369 22.09 20.18 -27.46
C MET A 369 21.80 20.20 -28.97
N MET A 370 20.91 21.11 -29.40
CA MET A 370 21.21 22.28 -30.24
C MET A 370 19.91 23.02 -30.60
#